data_AF-A0A920VKF5-F1
#
_entry.id   AF-A0A920VKF5-F1
#
_cell.length_a   1.000
_cell.length_b   1.000
_cell.length_c   1.000
_cell.angle_alpha   90.00
_cell.angle_beta   90.00
_cell.angle_gamma   90.00
#
_symmetry.space_group_name_H-M   'P 1'
#
loop_
_entity.id
_entity.type
_entity.pdbx_description
1 polymer ?
#
loop_
_entity_poly.entity_id
_entity_poly.type
_entity_poly.pdbx_seq_one_letter_code
_entity_poly.pdbx_strand_id
1 'polypeptide(L)'
;MVTAADGQFTYEDSTYVAPKDGTFRIALFHEARDSLATFGGSLENDVNRDGNPEGSSRLFGVLWDEETDEVWVDTNQDLSFADQTALTDYNDRPEFGVFGTDDPDTPIRESVAFGIQIAQEKKLIALNLGSASHATLVVGAALANRGSEGRFDGVAPGAQLISIAEGGSAYGQIESPLVSIRDHGAEVVYFEQSSNITRNYLLRDGRLVPTVIYERLIDRYDPVILSPTHNYPILGGIDDFVMARGLIGINGHESKENFFINHGVRVEHDDNLLITGGYGPMGNGALKPDVISPSNYVSTALGFIEGRAIPGLYQLPPGYTIAGGTSTATPTAAGAVALLLSAAKQEGISYDAHRIKHAVTRGARWVPHLKPHKQGNGVISVAGAWDILKELDEGGDVVSIVGQAPVKHSYSHLLATPNEGEGLYERDGWDVGDSEERTITLTSNLWPKCSDDVLRELGWE
;
A
#
# COMPACT_ATOMS: atom_id res chain seq x y z
N MET A 1 34.14 -2.50 17.56
CA MET A 1 34.28 -3.93 17.89
C MET A 1 34.79 -4.04 19.31
N VAL A 2 34.39 -5.10 19.99
CA VAL A 2 34.77 -5.45 21.37
C VAL A 2 35.13 -6.93 21.40
N THR A 3 35.99 -7.33 22.33
CA THR A 3 36.35 -8.73 22.55
C THR A 3 35.93 -9.11 23.96
N ALA A 4 35.06 -10.11 24.05
CA ALA A 4 34.65 -10.70 25.30
C ALA A 4 35.64 -11.79 25.72
N ALA A 5 36.10 -11.73 26.96
CA ALA A 5 36.91 -12.74 27.60
C ALA A 5 36.39 -12.96 29.03
N ASP A 6 36.37 -14.21 29.49
CA ASP A 6 35.76 -14.60 30.77
C ASP A 6 34.29 -14.13 30.89
N GLY A 7 33.58 -14.10 29.77
CA GLY A 7 32.17 -13.71 29.65
C GLY A 7 31.90 -12.21 29.73
N GLN A 8 32.92 -11.34 29.68
CA GLN A 8 32.74 -9.90 29.84
C GLN A 8 33.54 -9.08 28.82
N PHE A 9 33.06 -7.87 28.52
CA PHE A 9 33.82 -6.84 27.81
C PHE A 9 33.42 -5.44 28.30
N THR A 10 34.25 -4.45 28.02
CA THR A 10 33.93 -3.04 28.29
C THR A 10 33.66 -2.32 26.96
N TYR A 11 32.60 -1.52 26.93
CA TYR A 11 32.29 -0.62 25.84
C TYR A 11 31.89 0.74 26.41
N GLU A 12 32.57 1.79 25.94
CA GLU A 12 32.53 3.12 26.57
C GLU A 12 32.82 3.01 28.08
N ASP A 13 31.95 3.54 28.94
CA ASP A 13 32.12 3.55 30.39
C ASP A 13 31.40 2.39 31.11
N SER A 14 30.86 1.42 30.36
CA SER A 14 30.06 0.30 30.89
C SER A 14 30.71 -1.05 30.66
N THR A 15 30.58 -1.96 31.63
CA THR A 15 30.99 -3.36 31.50
C THR A 15 29.77 -4.21 31.23
N TYR A 16 29.81 -4.97 30.14
CA TYR A 16 28.73 -5.83 29.69
C TYR A 16 29.07 -7.30 29.94
N VAL A 17 28.05 -8.10 30.22
CA VAL A 17 28.13 -9.57 30.18
C VAL A 17 27.82 -10.04 28.76
N ALA A 18 28.75 -10.74 28.14
CA ALA A 18 28.59 -11.28 26.80
C ALA A 18 27.80 -12.61 26.82
N PRO A 19 27.11 -12.99 25.72
CA PRO A 19 26.44 -14.28 25.64
C PRO A 19 27.44 -15.46 25.55
N LYS A 20 28.65 -15.18 25.04
CA LYS A 20 29.79 -16.10 24.91
C LYS A 20 31.08 -15.29 24.75
N ASP A 21 32.23 -15.93 24.98
CA ASP A 21 33.53 -15.35 24.62
C ASP A 21 33.64 -15.24 23.09
N GLY A 22 34.27 -14.17 22.60
CA GLY A 22 34.33 -13.89 21.17
C GLY A 22 34.62 -12.43 20.83
N THR A 23 34.59 -12.11 19.53
CA THR A 23 34.73 -10.72 19.05
C THR A 23 33.42 -10.30 18.40
N PHE A 24 32.91 -9.14 18.82
CA PHE A 24 31.60 -8.65 18.42
C PHE A 24 31.66 -7.20 17.94
N ARG A 25 30.69 -6.81 17.12
CA ARG A 25 30.31 -5.40 16.98
C ARG A 25 29.33 -5.04 18.08
N ILE A 26 29.43 -3.81 18.56
CA ILE A 26 28.48 -3.26 19.50
C ILE A 26 28.14 -1.83 19.09
N ALA A 27 26.88 -1.47 19.27
CA ALA A 27 26.36 -0.12 19.20
C ALA A 27 25.31 0.09 20.30
N LEU A 28 24.98 1.35 20.60
CA LEU A 28 23.88 1.70 21.48
C LEU A 28 22.74 2.25 20.63
N PHE A 29 21.57 1.63 20.73
CA PHE A 29 20.33 2.16 20.18
C PHE A 29 19.71 3.14 21.19
N HIS A 30 19.55 4.39 20.78
CA HIS A 30 18.96 5.43 21.63
C HIS A 30 17.54 5.73 21.18
N GLU A 31 16.55 5.34 21.98
CA GLU A 31 15.13 5.49 21.62
C GLU A 31 14.68 6.95 21.35
N ALA A 32 15.41 7.94 21.87
CA ALA A 32 15.12 9.36 21.63
C ALA A 32 15.58 9.88 20.28
N ARG A 33 16.48 9.16 19.62
CA ARG A 33 17.16 9.62 18.39
C ARG A 33 16.96 8.63 17.25
N ASP A 34 17.03 7.35 17.56
CA ASP A 34 17.14 6.27 16.58
C ASP A 34 15.80 5.57 16.31
N SER A 35 14.77 5.83 17.13
CA SER A 35 13.42 5.26 16.93
C SER A 35 12.66 5.85 15.73
N LEU A 36 13.22 6.85 15.05
CA LEU A 36 12.60 7.56 13.91
C LEU A 36 11.19 8.08 14.20
N ALA A 37 10.86 8.39 15.46
CA ALA A 37 9.56 8.94 15.89
C ALA A 37 9.27 10.37 15.35
N THR A 38 10.14 10.90 14.48
CA THR A 38 10.21 12.29 14.01
C THR A 38 9.06 12.74 13.09
N PHE A 39 8.18 11.84 12.64
CA PHE A 39 7.02 12.18 11.79
C PHE A 39 5.70 11.68 12.36
N GLY A 40 5.33 12.15 13.56
CA GLY A 40 4.07 11.74 14.22
C GLY A 40 4.09 10.28 14.67
N GLY A 41 5.27 9.77 15.03
CA GLY A 41 5.45 8.39 15.49
C GLY A 41 4.70 8.13 16.79
N SER A 42 3.89 7.08 16.80
CA SER A 42 3.07 6.63 17.94
C SER A 42 3.87 6.17 19.16
N LEU A 43 5.19 6.02 19.01
CA LEU A 43 6.09 5.56 20.08
C LEU A 43 6.51 6.67 21.04
N GLU A 44 6.37 7.95 20.68
CA GLU A 44 6.74 9.10 21.54
C GLU A 44 8.17 9.05 22.11
N ASN A 45 9.10 8.39 21.41
CA ASN A 45 10.47 8.12 21.87
C ASN A 45 10.54 7.21 23.12
N ASP A 46 9.59 6.29 23.25
CA ASP A 46 9.44 5.35 24.36
C ASP A 46 9.19 3.94 23.79
N VAL A 47 10.27 3.27 23.36
CA VAL A 47 10.13 1.98 22.66
C VAL A 47 9.76 0.85 23.61
N ASN A 48 10.18 0.93 24.87
CA ASN A 48 9.88 -0.04 25.92
C ASN A 48 8.65 0.33 26.75
N ARG A 49 8.00 1.46 26.46
CA ARG A 49 6.73 1.90 27.07
C ARG A 49 6.82 2.09 28.58
N ASP A 50 7.98 2.46 29.09
CA ASP A 50 8.22 2.65 30.53
C ASP A 50 7.91 4.07 31.03
N GLY A 51 7.52 4.98 30.13
CA GLY A 51 7.21 6.37 30.45
C GLY A 51 8.44 7.26 30.64
N ASN A 52 9.64 6.76 30.32
CA ASN A 52 10.92 7.46 30.43
C ASN A 52 11.14 8.12 31.81
N PRO A 53 11.18 7.34 32.91
CA PRO A 53 11.35 7.89 34.25
C PRO A 53 12.66 8.67 34.38
N GLU A 54 12.69 9.63 35.32
CA GLU A 54 13.89 10.44 35.59
C GLU A 54 15.09 9.53 35.89
N GLY A 55 16.19 9.72 35.15
CA GLY A 55 17.39 8.91 35.26
C GLY A 55 17.46 7.70 34.33
N SER A 56 16.43 7.43 33.52
CA SER A 56 16.50 6.42 32.45
C SER A 56 17.67 6.72 31.50
N SER A 57 18.47 5.69 31.18
CA SER A 57 19.56 5.82 30.21
C SER A 57 19.02 6.03 28.80
N ARG A 58 17.86 5.43 28.48
CA ARG A 58 17.22 5.43 27.15
C ARG A 58 18.10 4.80 26.06
N LEU A 59 19.08 3.99 26.48
CA LEU A 59 20.07 3.33 25.64
C LEU A 59 19.90 1.81 25.76
N PHE A 60 19.85 1.13 24.63
CA PHE A 60 19.78 -0.32 24.53
C PHE A 60 21.03 -0.82 23.82
N GLY A 61 21.76 -1.74 24.43
CA GLY A 61 22.93 -2.35 23.81
C GLY A 61 22.51 -3.24 22.64
N VAL A 62 23.23 -3.17 21.52
CA VAL A 62 23.04 -4.07 20.37
C VAL A 62 24.38 -4.72 20.07
N LEU A 63 24.47 -6.04 20.27
CA LEU A 63 25.66 -6.86 20.05
C LEU A 63 25.47 -7.70 18.79
N TRP A 64 26.46 -7.75 17.90
CA TRP A 64 26.42 -8.53 16.67
C TRP A 64 27.69 -9.37 16.50
N ASP A 65 27.51 -10.67 16.33
CA ASP A 65 28.54 -11.63 15.91
C ASP A 65 28.55 -11.71 14.37
N GLU A 66 29.59 -11.15 13.74
CA GLU A 66 29.70 -11.15 12.28
C GLU A 66 30.00 -12.54 11.69
N GLU A 67 30.44 -13.50 12.50
CA GLU A 67 30.75 -14.85 12.01
C GLU A 67 29.49 -15.72 11.90
N THR A 68 28.54 -15.53 12.82
CA THR A 68 27.30 -16.32 12.89
C THR A 68 26.04 -15.56 12.49
N ASP A 69 26.14 -14.25 12.26
CA ASP A 69 25.00 -13.33 12.08
C ASP A 69 23.99 -13.35 13.24
N GLU A 70 24.47 -13.70 14.43
CA GLU A 70 23.67 -13.59 15.66
C GLU A 70 23.71 -12.16 16.19
N VAL A 71 22.53 -11.63 16.50
CA VAL A 71 22.32 -10.30 17.05
C VAL A 71 21.58 -10.42 18.39
N TRP A 72 22.10 -9.78 19.42
CA TRP A 72 21.46 -9.64 20.72
C TRP A 72 21.16 -8.19 21.00
N VAL A 73 20.00 -7.92 21.59
CA VAL A 73 19.59 -6.59 22.02
C VAL A 73 19.34 -6.65 23.53
N ASP A 74 20.02 -5.82 24.30
CA ASP A 74 19.82 -5.65 25.75
C ASP A 74 18.53 -4.86 25.98
N THR A 75 17.40 -5.57 25.90
CA THR A 75 16.04 -4.98 25.92
C THR A 75 15.58 -4.55 27.31
N ASN A 76 16.19 -5.09 28.38
CA ASN A 76 15.94 -4.78 29.78
C ASN A 76 16.98 -3.83 30.39
N GLN A 77 18.00 -3.43 29.62
CA GLN A 77 19.01 -2.42 29.97
C GLN A 77 19.82 -2.77 31.22
N ASP A 78 20.07 -4.06 31.45
CA ASP A 78 20.81 -4.55 32.61
C ASP A 78 22.30 -4.79 32.32
N LEU A 79 22.76 -4.39 31.12
CA LEU A 79 24.13 -4.57 30.61
C LEU A 79 24.51 -6.05 30.42
N SER A 80 23.53 -6.94 30.29
CA SER A 80 23.74 -8.36 30.02
C SER A 80 23.11 -8.79 28.71
N PHE A 81 23.90 -9.51 27.91
CA PHE A 81 23.42 -10.21 26.72
C PHE A 81 23.20 -11.71 26.98
N ALA A 82 23.50 -12.21 28.18
CA ALA A 82 23.51 -13.64 28.49
C ALA A 82 22.11 -14.27 28.54
N ASP A 83 21.09 -13.47 28.82
CA ASP A 83 19.67 -13.83 28.88
C ASP A 83 18.87 -13.34 27.67
N GLN A 84 19.52 -12.61 26.75
CA GLN A 84 18.87 -12.11 25.55
C GLN A 84 18.76 -13.21 24.50
N THR A 85 17.66 -13.19 23.75
CA THR A 85 17.46 -14.13 22.65
C THR A 85 18.43 -13.79 21.51
N ALA A 86 19.14 -14.78 20.97
CA ALA A 86 19.92 -14.61 19.76
C ALA A 86 18.96 -14.48 18.57
N LEU A 87 18.91 -13.31 17.94
CA LEU A 87 18.17 -13.04 16.71
C LEU A 87 19.12 -13.09 15.50
N THR A 88 18.57 -13.06 14.29
CA THR A 88 19.34 -12.94 13.04
C THR A 88 18.46 -12.23 12.01
N ASP A 89 18.89 -12.09 10.76
CA ASP A 89 18.07 -11.45 9.72
C ASP A 89 16.68 -12.11 9.64
N TYR A 90 15.63 -11.28 9.68
CA TYR A 90 14.26 -11.74 9.72
C TYR A 90 13.89 -12.60 8.50
N ASN A 91 14.55 -12.39 7.35
CA ASN A 91 14.32 -13.20 6.15
C ASN A 91 14.86 -14.62 6.30
N ASP A 92 15.90 -14.83 7.10
CA ASP A 92 16.49 -16.14 7.35
C ASP A 92 15.75 -16.86 8.48
N ARG A 93 15.43 -16.12 9.56
CA ARG A 93 14.65 -16.62 10.69
C ARG A 93 13.62 -15.55 11.11
N PRO A 94 12.31 -15.77 10.83
CA PRO A 94 11.25 -14.77 11.08
C PRO A 94 10.87 -14.73 12.57
N GLU A 95 11.85 -14.42 13.41
CA GLU A 95 11.74 -14.18 14.84
C GLU A 95 11.86 -12.69 15.13
N PHE A 96 11.27 -12.25 16.23
CA PHE A 96 11.28 -10.86 16.63
C PHE A 96 11.68 -10.74 18.11
N GLY A 97 12.34 -9.63 18.44
CA GLY A 97 12.54 -9.20 19.82
C GLY A 97 11.40 -8.29 20.28
N VAL A 98 11.34 -8.02 21.57
CA VAL A 98 10.31 -7.17 22.18
C VAL A 98 10.97 -6.20 23.15
N PHE A 99 10.67 -4.92 23.01
CA PHE A 99 10.93 -3.91 24.03
C PHE A 99 9.72 -3.79 24.95
N GLY A 100 9.96 -3.61 26.24
CA GLY A 100 8.91 -3.45 27.25
C GLY A 100 8.31 -4.77 27.74
N THR A 101 7.46 -4.68 28.75
CA THR A 101 6.74 -5.81 29.33
C THR A 101 5.27 -5.44 29.43
N ASP A 102 4.43 -6.29 28.85
CA ASP A 102 2.98 -6.11 28.84
C ASP A 102 2.37 -6.28 30.23
N ASP A 103 1.50 -5.35 30.64
CA ASP A 103 0.68 -5.50 31.84
C ASP A 103 -0.67 -6.13 31.46
N PRO A 104 -0.95 -7.39 31.84
CA PRO A 104 -2.19 -8.06 31.46
C PRO A 104 -3.46 -7.42 32.06
N ASP A 105 -3.32 -6.51 33.04
CA ASP A 105 -4.44 -5.80 33.65
C ASP A 105 -4.83 -4.52 32.87
N THR A 106 -4.05 -4.10 31.86
CA THR A 106 -4.38 -2.98 30.98
C THR A 106 -4.92 -3.47 29.62
N PRO A 107 -5.71 -2.65 28.90
CA PRO A 107 -6.24 -3.04 27.59
C PRO A 107 -5.25 -2.77 26.44
N ILE A 108 -4.29 -1.86 26.63
CA ILE A 108 -3.24 -1.55 25.64
C ILE A 108 -2.06 -2.49 25.86
N ARG A 109 -1.19 -2.60 24.86
CA ARG A 109 0.05 -3.36 24.99
C ARG A 109 1.22 -2.49 25.44
N GLU A 110 1.86 -2.72 26.57
CA GLU A 110 3.07 -1.97 27.00
C GLU A 110 4.36 -2.55 26.42
N SER A 111 4.31 -3.02 25.17
CA SER A 111 5.46 -3.57 24.50
C SER A 111 5.42 -3.39 22.99
N VAL A 112 6.60 -3.33 22.39
CA VAL A 112 6.81 -3.08 20.96
C VAL A 112 7.75 -4.13 20.40
N ALA A 113 7.28 -4.85 19.38
CA ALA A 113 8.09 -5.85 18.70
C ALA A 113 9.05 -5.21 17.69
N PHE A 114 10.17 -5.88 17.41
CA PHE A 114 11.10 -5.50 16.36
C PHE A 114 11.70 -6.72 15.64
N GLY A 115 11.90 -6.60 14.33
CA GLY A 115 12.68 -7.56 13.54
C GLY A 115 14.11 -7.05 13.29
N ILE A 116 15.05 -7.96 13.11
CA ILE A 116 16.43 -7.62 12.72
C ILE A 116 16.56 -7.66 11.20
N GLN A 117 17.25 -6.66 10.64
CA GLN A 117 17.75 -6.71 9.26
C GLN A 117 19.25 -6.45 9.27
N ILE A 118 20.00 -7.29 8.55
CA ILE A 118 21.47 -7.28 8.52
C ILE A 118 21.92 -6.83 7.12
N ALA A 119 22.54 -5.66 7.05
CA ALA A 119 23.24 -5.20 5.85
C ALA A 119 24.74 -5.45 6.02
N GLN A 120 25.15 -6.70 5.79
CA GLN A 120 26.52 -7.18 5.99
C GLN A 120 27.57 -6.33 5.27
N GLU A 121 27.29 -5.91 4.03
CA GLU A 121 28.20 -5.12 3.21
C GLU A 121 28.42 -3.70 3.75
N LYS A 122 27.44 -3.18 4.47
CA LYS A 122 27.50 -1.86 5.12
C LYS A 122 27.92 -1.95 6.58
N LYS A 123 27.98 -3.16 7.15
CA LYS A 123 28.22 -3.41 8.57
C LYS A 123 27.18 -2.71 9.44
N LEU A 124 25.91 -2.79 9.04
CA LEU A 124 24.77 -2.16 9.70
C LEU A 124 23.74 -3.21 10.12
N ILE A 125 23.20 -3.02 11.32
CA ILE A 125 22.03 -3.70 11.84
C ILE A 125 20.89 -2.66 11.89
N ALA A 126 19.74 -3.01 11.36
CA ALA A 126 18.52 -2.22 11.50
C ALA A 126 17.53 -2.95 12.40
N LEU A 127 17.00 -2.23 13.40
CA LEU A 127 15.88 -2.67 14.23
C LEU A 127 14.59 -2.16 13.57
N ASN A 128 13.84 -3.07 12.94
CA ASN A 128 12.57 -2.75 12.29
C ASN A 128 11.43 -2.79 13.32
N LEU A 129 11.12 -1.64 13.91
CA LEU A 129 10.10 -1.50 14.96
C LEU A 129 8.67 -1.62 14.40
N GLY A 130 7.82 -2.35 15.11
CA GLY A 130 6.38 -2.48 14.82
C GLY A 130 5.57 -1.23 15.15
N SER A 131 5.91 -0.07 14.57
CA SER A 131 5.34 1.24 14.94
C SER A 131 4.62 1.98 13.80
N ALA A 132 4.62 1.44 12.59
CA ALA A 132 4.01 2.09 11.43
C ALA A 132 2.47 1.99 11.48
N SER A 133 1.82 3.01 12.08
CA SER A 133 0.37 3.05 12.28
C SER A 133 -0.44 2.94 10.99
N HIS A 134 -0.09 3.72 9.97
CA HIS A 134 -0.78 3.71 8.68
C HIS A 134 -0.63 2.37 7.96
N ALA A 135 0.60 1.81 7.91
CA ALA A 135 0.85 0.52 7.28
C ALA A 135 0.07 -0.60 7.98
N THR A 136 0.10 -0.63 9.32
CA THR A 136 -0.68 -1.59 10.14
C THR A 136 -2.17 -1.51 9.83
N LEU A 137 -2.70 -0.29 9.70
CA LEU A 137 -4.11 -0.04 9.39
C LEU A 137 -4.51 -0.55 8.02
N VAL A 138 -3.71 -0.30 6.98
CA VAL A 138 -4.10 -0.66 5.61
C VAL A 138 -3.82 -2.14 5.30
N VAL A 139 -2.74 -2.71 5.85
CA VAL A 139 -2.44 -4.15 5.75
C VAL A 139 -3.52 -4.98 6.43
N GLY A 140 -3.99 -4.59 7.62
CA GLY A 140 -5.03 -5.32 8.34
C GLY A 140 -6.31 -5.51 7.53
N ALA A 141 -6.70 -4.49 6.76
CA ALA A 141 -7.90 -4.52 5.94
C ALA A 141 -7.83 -5.61 4.85
N ALA A 142 -6.62 -5.93 4.38
CA ALA A 142 -6.35 -6.96 3.41
C ALA A 142 -6.05 -8.32 4.04
N LEU A 143 -5.17 -8.37 5.04
CA LEU A 143 -4.46 -9.59 5.44
C LEU A 143 -4.61 -9.97 6.91
N ALA A 144 -5.37 -9.21 7.72
CA ALA A 144 -5.55 -9.58 9.12
C ALA A 144 -6.09 -11.01 9.22
N ASN A 145 -5.51 -11.80 10.12
CA ASN A 145 -5.96 -13.15 10.40
C ASN A 145 -6.38 -13.19 11.87
N ARG A 146 -7.64 -13.56 12.14
CA ARG A 146 -8.15 -13.55 13.52
C ARG A 146 -7.53 -14.65 14.39
N GLY A 147 -6.92 -15.69 13.80
CA GLY A 147 -6.45 -16.84 14.55
C GLY A 147 -7.55 -17.39 15.47
N SER A 148 -7.20 -17.64 16.75
CA SER A 148 -8.14 -18.12 17.77
C SER A 148 -8.86 -17.02 18.55
N GLU A 149 -8.26 -15.83 18.69
CA GLU A 149 -8.72 -14.80 19.65
C GLU A 149 -9.01 -13.43 19.03
N GLY A 150 -8.64 -13.24 17.76
CA GLY A 150 -8.92 -12.01 17.00
C GLY A 150 -10.39 -11.88 16.64
N ARG A 151 -10.78 -10.66 16.24
CA ARG A 151 -12.19 -10.28 16.03
C ARG A 151 -12.65 -10.24 14.59
N PHE A 152 -11.73 -10.22 13.61
CA PHE A 152 -12.06 -10.15 12.19
C PHE A 152 -10.95 -10.74 11.33
N ASP A 153 -11.33 -11.21 10.14
CA ASP A 153 -10.42 -11.54 9.07
C ASP A 153 -10.43 -10.40 8.04
N GLY A 154 -9.27 -10.08 7.49
CA GLY A 154 -9.14 -9.27 6.29
C GLY A 154 -9.69 -10.00 5.07
N VAL A 155 -9.60 -9.38 3.89
CA VAL A 155 -10.10 -10.00 2.65
C VAL A 155 -9.39 -11.32 2.31
N ALA A 156 -8.08 -11.40 2.52
CA ALA A 156 -7.24 -12.55 2.20
C ALA A 156 -6.33 -12.94 3.39
N PRO A 157 -6.89 -13.48 4.49
CA PRO A 157 -6.15 -13.77 5.73
C PRO A 157 -5.09 -14.88 5.61
N GLY A 158 -5.10 -15.62 4.49
CA GLY A 158 -4.12 -16.68 4.19
C GLY A 158 -2.97 -16.24 3.28
N ALA A 159 -2.96 -15.00 2.79
CA ALA A 159 -1.85 -14.49 1.98
C ALA A 159 -0.68 -14.05 2.87
N GLN A 160 0.53 -14.26 2.38
CA GLN A 160 1.77 -13.84 3.06
C GLN A 160 2.08 -12.37 2.76
N LEU A 161 2.72 -11.68 3.70
CA LEU A 161 3.06 -10.26 3.59
C LEU A 161 4.56 -10.08 3.35
N ILE A 162 4.89 -9.27 2.34
CA ILE A 162 6.22 -8.68 2.17
C ILE A 162 6.09 -7.20 2.52
N SER A 163 6.79 -6.75 3.58
CA SER A 163 6.74 -5.36 4.04
C SER A 163 8.07 -4.66 3.75
N ILE A 164 8.06 -3.68 2.86
CA ILE A 164 9.25 -2.89 2.50
C ILE A 164 8.95 -1.41 2.76
N ALA A 165 9.78 -0.79 3.59
CA ALA A 165 9.70 0.65 3.82
C ALA A 165 10.38 1.41 2.68
N GLU A 166 9.59 2.17 1.92
CA GLU A 166 10.09 2.95 0.77
C GLU A 166 10.81 4.25 1.19
N GLY A 167 10.68 4.68 2.45
CA GLY A 167 11.40 5.86 2.96
C GLY A 167 10.93 7.20 2.38
N GLY A 168 9.76 7.23 1.72
CA GLY A 168 9.09 8.46 1.26
C GLY A 168 9.77 9.18 0.11
N SER A 169 10.67 8.50 -0.62
CA SER A 169 11.53 9.09 -1.64
C SER A 169 11.20 8.55 -3.03
N ALA A 170 11.51 9.32 -4.08
CA ALA A 170 11.31 8.85 -5.46
C ALA A 170 12.12 7.58 -5.77
N TYR A 171 13.31 7.46 -5.18
CA TYR A 171 14.12 6.25 -5.24
C TYR A 171 13.40 5.07 -4.56
N GLY A 172 12.88 5.29 -3.36
CA GLY A 172 12.11 4.33 -2.59
C GLY A 172 10.87 3.78 -3.28
N GLN A 173 10.03 4.67 -3.83
CA GLN A 173 8.84 4.30 -4.60
C GLN A 173 9.16 3.44 -5.82
N ILE A 174 10.38 3.51 -6.36
CA ILE A 174 10.84 2.71 -7.51
C ILE A 174 11.44 1.38 -7.05
N GLU A 175 12.35 1.43 -6.09
CA GLU A 175 13.09 0.25 -5.65
C GLU A 175 12.24 -0.70 -4.82
N SER A 176 11.32 -0.20 -4.00
CA SER A 176 10.52 -1.09 -3.14
C SER A 176 9.63 -2.06 -3.93
N PRO A 177 8.89 -1.67 -5.00
CA PRO A 177 8.23 -2.64 -5.86
C PRO A 177 9.22 -3.54 -6.59
N LEU A 178 10.34 -3.00 -7.10
CA LEU A 178 11.32 -3.80 -7.82
C LEU A 178 11.89 -4.92 -6.94
N VAL A 179 12.28 -4.61 -5.70
CA VAL A 179 12.81 -5.58 -4.73
C VAL A 179 11.73 -6.57 -4.31
N SER A 180 10.50 -6.13 -4.01
CA SER A 180 9.42 -7.04 -3.64
C SER A 180 9.12 -8.05 -4.75
N ILE A 181 9.12 -7.62 -6.01
CA ILE A 181 8.82 -8.45 -7.17
C ILE A 181 10.02 -9.35 -7.51
N ARG A 182 11.20 -8.77 -7.73
CA ARG A 182 12.36 -9.48 -8.27
C ARG A 182 13.03 -10.38 -7.24
N ASP A 183 13.17 -9.89 -6.01
CA ASP A 183 13.99 -10.55 -4.98
C ASP A 183 13.14 -11.39 -4.02
N HIS A 184 11.86 -11.02 -3.83
CA HIS A 184 10.94 -11.72 -2.92
C HIS A 184 9.73 -12.38 -3.61
N GLY A 185 9.56 -12.22 -4.93
CA GLY A 185 8.51 -12.91 -5.68
C GLY A 185 7.08 -12.44 -5.42
N ALA A 186 6.89 -11.16 -5.07
CA ALA A 186 5.56 -10.59 -4.86
C ALA A 186 4.69 -10.68 -6.12
N GLU A 187 3.53 -11.35 -6.01
CA GLU A 187 2.55 -11.48 -7.10
C GLU A 187 1.50 -10.37 -7.11
N VAL A 188 1.22 -9.80 -5.93
CA VAL A 188 0.32 -8.66 -5.76
C VAL A 188 1.07 -7.59 -5.01
N VAL A 189 1.15 -6.40 -5.59
CA VAL A 189 1.84 -5.25 -5.00
C VAL A 189 0.85 -4.10 -4.88
N TYR A 190 0.75 -3.52 -3.69
CA TYR A 190 0.13 -2.23 -3.49
C TYR A 190 1.06 -1.33 -2.70
N PHE A 191 0.90 -0.03 -2.87
CA PHE A 191 1.71 0.97 -2.19
C PHE A 191 0.92 2.25 -1.98
N GLU A 192 1.36 3.01 -0.98
CA GLU A 192 0.87 4.36 -0.73
C GLU A 192 1.77 5.37 -1.43
N GLN A 193 1.16 6.32 -2.12
CA GLN A 193 1.87 7.27 -2.97
C GLN A 193 2.47 8.38 -2.11
N SER A 194 3.77 8.66 -2.26
CA SER A 194 4.38 9.82 -1.63
C SER A 194 3.92 11.10 -2.34
N SER A 195 3.08 11.88 -1.66
CA SER A 195 2.58 13.17 -2.15
C SER A 195 3.69 14.16 -2.49
N ASN A 196 4.89 13.99 -1.93
CA ASN A 196 6.05 14.82 -2.24
C ASN A 196 6.55 14.64 -3.68
N ILE A 197 6.24 13.48 -4.29
CA ILE A 197 6.61 13.15 -5.66
C ILE A 197 5.47 13.52 -6.60
N THR A 198 4.28 12.98 -6.34
CA THR A 198 3.17 12.99 -7.30
C THR A 198 2.46 14.34 -7.39
N ARG A 199 2.34 15.08 -6.27
CA ARG A 199 1.66 16.39 -6.24
C ARG A 199 2.33 17.44 -7.12
N ASN A 200 3.63 17.32 -7.35
CA ASN A 200 4.41 18.25 -8.16
C ASN A 200 4.34 17.93 -9.66
N TYR A 201 3.83 16.76 -10.04
CA TYR A 201 3.70 16.34 -11.43
C TYR A 201 2.31 16.65 -11.99
N LEU A 202 2.14 17.86 -12.52
CA LEU A 202 0.83 18.37 -12.94
C LEU A 202 0.36 17.87 -14.31
N LEU A 203 1.25 17.23 -15.10
CA LEU A 203 0.89 16.75 -16.44
C LEU A 203 -0.02 15.53 -16.41
N ARG A 204 0.18 14.62 -15.45
CA ARG A 204 -0.68 13.44 -15.24
C ARG A 204 -0.95 12.67 -16.54
N ASP A 205 0.09 12.49 -17.35
CA ASP A 205 0.05 11.94 -18.71
C ASP A 205 0.73 10.57 -18.83
N GLY A 206 1.04 9.93 -17.71
CA GLY A 206 1.65 8.60 -17.62
C GLY A 206 3.16 8.56 -17.81
N ARG A 207 3.83 9.72 -17.83
CA ARG A 207 5.27 9.82 -18.10
C ARG A 207 6.12 10.12 -16.87
N LEU A 208 5.53 10.12 -15.67
CA LEU A 208 6.31 10.17 -14.44
C LEU A 208 7.20 8.92 -14.34
N VAL A 209 8.46 9.08 -13.94
CA VAL A 209 9.46 7.99 -13.99
C VAL A 209 9.01 6.71 -13.28
N PRO A 210 8.52 6.76 -12.01
CA PRO A 210 7.92 5.59 -11.37
C PRO A 210 6.79 4.95 -12.19
N THR A 211 5.87 5.72 -12.78
CA THR A 211 4.78 5.20 -13.64
C THR A 211 5.33 4.34 -14.77
N VAL A 212 6.32 4.85 -15.51
CA VAL A 212 6.95 4.12 -16.62
C VAL A 212 7.68 2.88 -16.13
N ILE A 213 8.28 2.92 -14.93
CA ILE A 213 8.94 1.76 -14.35
C ILE A 213 7.93 0.70 -13.91
N TYR A 214 6.82 1.08 -13.29
CA TYR A 214 5.76 0.14 -12.90
C TYR A 214 5.18 -0.59 -14.11
N GLU A 215 4.94 0.11 -15.21
CA GLU A 215 4.54 -0.52 -16.48
C GLU A 215 5.56 -1.57 -16.94
N ARG A 216 6.86 -1.25 -16.88
CA ARG A 216 7.93 -2.19 -17.25
C ARG A 216 8.06 -3.37 -16.30
N LEU A 217 7.78 -3.16 -15.00
CA LEU A 217 7.76 -4.25 -14.01
C LEU A 217 6.63 -5.22 -14.31
N ILE A 218 5.43 -4.69 -14.58
CA ILE A 218 4.26 -5.47 -15.00
C ILE A 218 4.59 -6.28 -16.26
N ASP A 219 5.03 -5.62 -17.33
CA ASP A 219 5.29 -6.30 -18.61
C ASP A 219 6.44 -7.33 -18.54
N ARG A 220 7.35 -7.19 -17.58
CA ARG A 220 8.53 -8.07 -17.45
C ARG A 220 8.34 -9.24 -16.50
N TYR A 221 7.70 -8.99 -15.36
CA TYR A 221 7.61 -9.95 -14.25
C TYR A 221 6.18 -10.38 -13.94
N ASP A 222 5.20 -9.75 -14.59
CA ASP A 222 3.78 -10.04 -14.44
C ASP A 222 3.14 -9.92 -13.04
N PRO A 223 3.61 -9.03 -12.14
CA PRO A 223 2.90 -8.76 -10.89
C PRO A 223 1.62 -7.97 -11.14
N VAL A 224 0.57 -8.23 -10.35
CA VAL A 224 -0.60 -7.36 -10.29
C VAL A 224 -0.29 -6.19 -9.38
N ILE A 225 -0.13 -5.00 -9.95
CA ILE A 225 0.12 -3.77 -9.19
C ILE A 225 -1.17 -2.97 -9.04
N LEU A 226 -1.45 -2.52 -7.81
CA LEU A 226 -2.59 -1.67 -7.47
C LEU A 226 -2.11 -0.36 -6.86
N SER A 227 -2.78 0.75 -7.17
CA SER A 227 -2.43 2.06 -6.64
C SER A 227 -3.68 2.87 -6.27
N PRO A 228 -3.70 3.57 -5.12
CA PRO A 228 -4.82 4.40 -4.73
C PRO A 228 -4.96 5.60 -5.68
N THR A 229 -6.15 6.18 -5.78
CA THR A 229 -6.37 7.40 -6.57
C THR A 229 -6.15 8.70 -5.80
N HIS A 230 -5.43 8.63 -4.68
CA HIS A 230 -5.25 9.71 -3.72
C HIS A 230 -6.57 10.17 -3.05
N ASN A 231 -6.46 10.98 -2.00
CA ASN A 231 -7.59 11.50 -1.23
C ASN A 231 -7.91 12.98 -1.56
N TYR A 232 -7.77 13.38 -2.83
CA TYR A 232 -8.07 14.75 -3.29
C TYR A 232 -9.41 14.78 -4.02
N PRO A 233 -10.52 15.27 -3.41
CA PRO A 233 -11.86 15.24 -4.00
C PRO A 233 -12.07 16.30 -5.09
N ILE A 234 -11.20 16.29 -6.10
CA ILE A 234 -11.15 17.22 -7.22
C ILE A 234 -11.06 16.46 -8.55
N LEU A 235 -11.62 17.08 -9.60
CA LEU A 235 -11.50 16.59 -10.96
C LEU A 235 -10.03 16.63 -11.41
N GLY A 236 -9.59 15.56 -12.05
CA GLY A 236 -8.20 15.35 -12.47
C GLY A 236 -7.23 15.26 -11.31
N GLY A 237 -7.68 14.93 -10.09
CA GLY A 237 -6.91 14.92 -8.85
C GLY A 237 -6.08 13.66 -8.59
N ILE A 238 -6.10 12.69 -9.50
CA ILE A 238 -5.44 11.39 -9.33
C ILE A 238 -3.94 11.51 -9.62
N ASP A 239 -3.14 10.80 -8.85
CA ASP A 239 -1.69 10.73 -9.04
C ASP A 239 -1.30 9.90 -10.27
N ASP A 240 -0.21 10.29 -10.94
CA ASP A 240 0.18 9.75 -12.25
C ASP A 240 0.42 8.23 -12.27
N PHE A 241 0.78 7.63 -11.13
CA PHE A 241 1.14 6.21 -11.06
C PHE A 241 0.03 5.27 -11.58
N VAL A 242 -1.24 5.65 -11.43
CA VAL A 242 -2.37 4.84 -11.95
C VAL A 242 -2.35 4.67 -13.47
N MET A 243 -1.57 5.49 -14.19
CA MET A 243 -1.47 5.49 -15.64
C MET A 243 -0.56 4.39 -16.19
N ALA A 244 0.22 3.71 -15.36
CA ALA A 244 1.03 2.58 -15.81
C ALA A 244 0.14 1.53 -16.48
N ARG A 245 0.46 1.12 -17.71
CA ARG A 245 -0.32 0.08 -18.39
C ARG A 245 -0.30 -1.22 -17.58
N GLY A 246 -1.46 -1.85 -17.42
CA GLY A 246 -1.65 -3.03 -16.57
C GLY A 246 -1.88 -2.72 -15.08
N LEU A 247 -1.52 -1.54 -14.57
CA LEU A 247 -1.76 -1.17 -13.17
C LEU A 247 -3.25 -0.87 -12.93
N ILE A 248 -3.76 -1.26 -11.77
CA ILE A 248 -5.16 -1.07 -11.37
C ILE A 248 -5.26 0.11 -10.38
N GLY A 249 -5.82 1.23 -10.83
CA GLY A 249 -6.12 2.41 -10.03
C GLY A 249 -7.41 2.24 -9.25
N ILE A 250 -7.32 2.35 -7.92
CA ILE A 250 -8.39 2.06 -6.98
C ILE A 250 -8.88 3.33 -6.28
N ASN A 251 -10.16 3.63 -6.45
CA ASN A 251 -10.83 4.67 -5.66
C ASN A 251 -11.70 4.04 -4.57
N GLY A 252 -12.25 4.85 -3.66
CA GLY A 252 -12.99 4.37 -2.51
C GLY A 252 -14.50 4.23 -2.76
N HIS A 253 -15.05 3.14 -2.22
CA HIS A 253 -16.48 2.90 -2.06
C HIS A 253 -16.81 2.79 -0.56
N GLU A 254 -18.01 3.23 -0.19
CA GLU A 254 -18.53 3.03 1.17
C GLU A 254 -20.02 2.70 1.11
N SER A 255 -20.45 1.73 1.93
CA SER A 255 -21.85 1.35 2.03
C SER A 255 -22.65 2.33 2.89
N LYS A 256 -23.97 2.37 2.69
CA LYS A 256 -24.90 3.12 3.54
C LYS A 256 -24.80 2.76 5.02
N GLU A 257 -24.63 1.48 5.29
CA GLU A 257 -24.48 0.97 6.66
C GLU A 257 -23.16 1.43 7.28
N ASN A 258 -22.05 1.40 6.53
CA ASN A 258 -20.77 1.94 6.99
C ASN A 258 -20.86 3.44 7.28
N PHE A 259 -21.48 4.23 6.42
CA PHE A 259 -21.72 5.66 6.69
C PHE A 259 -22.51 5.89 7.98
N PHE A 260 -23.51 5.05 8.24
CA PHE A 260 -24.32 5.19 9.45
C PHE A 260 -23.56 4.75 10.71
N ILE A 261 -22.92 3.57 10.69
CA ILE A 261 -22.20 3.01 11.84
C ILE A 261 -20.96 3.85 12.18
N ASN A 262 -20.19 4.25 11.16
CA ASN A 262 -18.91 4.92 11.37
C ASN A 262 -19.03 6.42 11.56
N HIS A 263 -20.06 7.04 10.98
CA HIS A 263 -20.18 8.51 10.94
C HIS A 263 -21.50 9.04 11.48
N GLY A 264 -22.49 8.19 11.77
CA GLY A 264 -23.84 8.62 12.13
C GLY A 264 -24.57 9.32 10.96
N VAL A 265 -24.05 9.20 9.74
CA VAL A 265 -24.56 9.89 8.55
C VAL A 265 -25.52 8.96 7.81
N ARG A 266 -26.72 9.45 7.53
CA ARG A 266 -27.67 8.76 6.65
C ARG A 266 -27.50 9.26 5.23
N VAL A 267 -27.19 8.34 4.33
CA VAL A 267 -27.09 8.59 2.89
C VAL A 267 -28.26 7.94 2.15
N GLU A 268 -28.57 8.46 0.96
CA GLU A 268 -29.71 8.00 0.17
C GLU A 268 -29.49 6.58 -0.37
N HIS A 269 -28.34 6.36 -1.00
CA HIS A 269 -28.03 5.16 -1.77
C HIS A 269 -27.31 4.10 -0.92
N ASP A 270 -27.44 2.82 -1.31
CA ASP A 270 -26.80 1.70 -0.60
C ASP A 270 -25.29 1.63 -0.87
N ASP A 271 -24.89 1.89 -2.12
CA ASP A 271 -23.51 2.09 -2.53
C ASP A 271 -23.23 3.58 -2.66
N ASN A 272 -22.12 4.05 -2.13
CA ASN A 272 -21.75 5.45 -2.23
C ASN A 272 -20.27 5.55 -2.57
N LEU A 273 -19.91 6.68 -3.16
CA LEU A 273 -18.50 7.03 -3.29
C LEU A 273 -17.96 7.37 -1.91
N LEU A 274 -16.75 6.89 -1.61
CA LEU A 274 -16.03 7.31 -0.41
C LEU A 274 -15.89 8.84 -0.39
N ILE A 275 -16.00 9.43 0.80
CA ILE A 275 -15.92 10.89 0.98
C ILE A 275 -14.56 11.47 0.56
N THR A 276 -13.51 10.64 0.57
CA THR A 276 -12.18 10.96 0.09
C THR A 276 -11.83 10.13 -1.15
N GLY A 277 -11.40 10.78 -2.22
CA GLY A 277 -10.98 10.10 -3.44
C GLY A 277 -10.60 11.07 -4.55
N GLY A 278 -9.61 10.73 -5.37
CA GLY A 278 -9.29 11.45 -6.60
C GLY A 278 -10.14 10.98 -7.77
N TYR A 279 -10.48 11.92 -8.66
CA TYR A 279 -11.32 11.68 -9.82
C TYR A 279 -10.55 11.99 -11.10
N GLY A 280 -10.78 11.22 -12.16
CA GLY A 280 -10.28 11.55 -13.48
C GLY A 280 -11.13 12.65 -14.13
N PRO A 281 -11.01 12.85 -15.46
CA PRO A 281 -10.00 12.27 -16.33
C PRO A 281 -8.58 12.67 -15.94
N MET A 282 -7.60 11.92 -16.43
CA MET A 282 -6.18 12.22 -16.26
C MET A 282 -5.78 13.41 -17.16
N GLY A 283 -4.56 13.92 -17.02
CA GLY A 283 -4.16 15.12 -17.77
C GLY A 283 -4.10 14.90 -19.28
N ASN A 284 -3.81 13.68 -19.74
CA ASN A 284 -3.95 13.29 -21.14
C ASN A 284 -5.38 12.86 -21.52
N GLY A 285 -6.38 13.11 -20.69
CA GLY A 285 -7.78 12.72 -20.93
C GLY A 285 -8.11 11.24 -20.68
N ALA A 286 -7.16 10.41 -20.24
CA ALA A 286 -7.43 9.01 -19.92
C ALA A 286 -8.45 8.86 -18.78
N LEU A 287 -9.28 7.82 -18.83
CA LEU A 287 -10.31 7.57 -17.83
C LEU A 287 -9.74 6.78 -16.65
N LYS A 288 -9.71 7.40 -15.47
CA LYS A 288 -9.37 6.81 -14.18
C LYS A 288 -10.35 7.29 -13.09
N PRO A 289 -10.54 6.55 -11.98
CA PRO A 289 -9.96 5.25 -11.60
C PRO A 289 -10.37 4.10 -12.53
N ASP A 290 -9.77 2.91 -12.36
CA ASP A 290 -10.23 1.70 -13.06
C ASP A 290 -11.46 1.10 -12.36
N VAL A 291 -11.48 1.05 -11.02
CA VAL A 291 -12.60 0.57 -10.18
C VAL A 291 -12.66 1.30 -8.83
N ILE A 292 -13.77 1.14 -8.11
CA ILE A 292 -13.90 1.49 -6.68
C ILE A 292 -13.90 0.24 -5.80
N SER A 293 -13.37 0.36 -4.59
CA SER A 293 -13.24 -0.76 -3.65
C SER A 293 -13.69 -0.37 -2.24
N PRO A 294 -14.31 -1.28 -1.46
CA PRO A 294 -14.79 -0.98 -0.12
C PRO A 294 -13.71 -0.40 0.80
N SER A 295 -14.11 0.56 1.62
CA SER A 295 -13.30 1.22 2.64
C SER A 295 -14.16 1.51 3.88
N ASN A 296 -13.59 2.17 4.89
CA ASN A 296 -14.25 2.52 6.15
C ASN A 296 -14.85 1.29 6.85
N TYR A 297 -14.02 0.30 7.14
CA TYR A 297 -14.41 -0.87 7.93
C TYR A 297 -13.33 -1.26 8.94
N VAL A 298 -13.62 -2.23 9.81
CA VAL A 298 -12.72 -2.64 10.90
C VAL A 298 -11.38 -3.14 10.35
N SER A 299 -10.29 -2.69 10.96
CA SER A 299 -8.93 -3.13 10.67
C SER A 299 -8.07 -3.15 11.94
N THR A 300 -6.82 -3.61 11.80
CA THR A 300 -5.82 -3.59 12.86
C THR A 300 -5.30 -2.18 13.11
N ALA A 301 -4.87 -1.93 14.33
CA ALA A 301 -4.11 -0.77 14.75
C ALA A 301 -2.93 -1.24 15.59
N LEU A 302 -2.09 -0.31 16.03
CA LEU A 302 -1.00 -0.63 16.96
C LEU A 302 -1.62 -1.08 18.30
N GLY A 303 -1.12 -2.16 18.88
CA GLY A 303 -1.67 -2.69 20.14
C GLY A 303 -1.42 -1.76 21.34
N PHE A 304 -0.37 -0.96 21.27
CA PHE A 304 0.07 -0.05 22.32
C PHE A 304 -0.59 1.34 22.30
N ILE A 305 -1.59 1.54 21.43
CA ILE A 305 -2.41 2.75 21.40
C ILE A 305 -3.85 2.41 21.73
N GLU A 306 -4.54 3.34 22.38
CA GLU A 306 -5.96 3.24 22.66
C GLU A 306 -6.78 3.04 21.38
N GLY A 307 -7.82 2.22 21.50
CA GLY A 307 -8.72 1.94 20.39
C GLY A 307 -9.49 3.19 19.97
N ARG A 308 -9.78 3.29 18.66
CA ARG A 308 -10.51 4.45 18.12
C ARG A 308 -11.89 4.57 18.75
N ALA A 309 -12.22 5.79 19.20
CA ALA A 309 -13.51 6.13 19.78
C ALA A 309 -14.20 7.23 18.97
N ILE A 310 -15.51 7.09 18.73
CA ILE A 310 -16.36 8.19 18.30
C ILE A 310 -17.51 8.33 19.30
N PRO A 311 -17.55 9.42 20.09
CA PRO A 311 -18.58 9.61 21.11
C PRO A 311 -20.00 9.44 20.55
N GLY A 312 -20.79 8.60 21.22
CA GLY A 312 -22.17 8.30 20.81
C GLY A 312 -22.32 7.27 19.69
N LEU A 313 -21.23 6.79 19.09
CA LEU A 313 -21.27 5.72 18.07
C LEU A 313 -20.61 4.44 18.58
N TYR A 314 -19.30 4.47 18.87
CA TYR A 314 -18.55 3.27 19.25
C TYR A 314 -17.25 3.58 20.02
N GLN A 315 -16.78 2.57 20.75
CA GLN A 315 -15.43 2.47 21.31
C GLN A 315 -14.84 1.15 20.83
N LEU A 316 -13.75 1.20 20.07
CA LEU A 316 -13.01 -0.01 19.70
C LEU A 316 -11.99 -0.36 20.80
N PRO A 317 -11.65 -1.65 20.96
CA PRO A 317 -10.53 -2.05 21.81
C PRO A 317 -9.18 -1.64 21.20
N PRO A 318 -8.11 -1.52 21.99
CA PRO A 318 -6.75 -1.33 21.50
C PRO A 318 -6.36 -2.37 20.45
N GLY A 319 -5.51 -1.97 19.50
CA GLY A 319 -5.17 -2.80 18.35
C GLY A 319 -6.25 -2.90 17.26
N TYR A 320 -7.39 -2.21 17.40
CA TYR A 320 -8.44 -2.13 16.39
C TYR A 320 -8.80 -0.68 16.02
N THR A 321 -9.11 -0.47 14.76
CA THR A 321 -9.54 0.83 14.21
C THR A 321 -10.56 0.65 13.10
N ILE A 322 -11.11 1.75 12.60
CA ILE A 322 -11.82 1.81 11.32
C ILE A 322 -10.86 2.38 10.30
N ALA A 323 -10.46 1.56 9.33
CA ALA A 323 -9.56 1.91 8.23
C ALA A 323 -10.34 2.58 7.11
N GLY A 324 -9.93 3.79 6.74
CA GLY A 324 -10.60 4.62 5.74
C GLY A 324 -9.67 5.13 4.64
N GLY A 325 -10.24 5.79 3.64
CA GLY A 325 -9.48 6.36 2.52
C GLY A 325 -9.30 5.40 1.34
N THR A 326 -8.81 5.94 0.23
CA THR A 326 -8.33 5.15 -0.91
C THR A 326 -7.15 4.24 -0.52
N SER A 327 -6.39 4.65 0.50
CA SER A 327 -5.34 3.88 1.16
C SER A 327 -5.83 2.61 1.85
N THR A 328 -7.11 2.53 2.23
CA THR A 328 -7.71 1.28 2.70
C THR A 328 -8.32 0.51 1.53
N ALA A 329 -9.03 1.20 0.64
CA ALA A 329 -9.69 0.62 -0.53
C ALA A 329 -8.72 -0.19 -1.43
N THR A 330 -7.49 0.29 -1.57
CA THR A 330 -6.45 -0.33 -2.41
C THR A 330 -6.00 -1.70 -1.86
N PRO A 331 -5.58 -1.83 -0.59
CA PRO A 331 -5.33 -3.14 0.02
C PRO A 331 -6.56 -4.04 0.03
N THR A 332 -7.78 -3.53 0.25
CA THR A 332 -9.02 -4.31 0.08
C THR A 332 -9.07 -4.98 -1.29
N ALA A 333 -8.80 -4.20 -2.34
CA ALA A 333 -8.77 -4.69 -3.71
C ALA A 333 -7.59 -5.65 -3.94
N ALA A 334 -6.44 -5.40 -3.32
CA ALA A 334 -5.29 -6.30 -3.39
C ALA A 334 -5.59 -7.66 -2.75
N GLY A 335 -6.30 -7.68 -1.61
CA GLY A 335 -6.79 -8.91 -1.00
C GLY A 335 -7.79 -9.64 -1.91
N ALA A 336 -8.71 -8.91 -2.55
CA ALA A 336 -9.64 -9.48 -3.53
C ALA A 336 -8.89 -10.11 -4.73
N VAL A 337 -7.84 -9.45 -5.22
CA VAL A 337 -6.95 -9.99 -6.26
C VAL A 337 -6.21 -11.23 -5.74
N ALA A 338 -5.69 -11.23 -4.51
CA ALA A 338 -5.01 -12.39 -3.94
C ALA A 338 -5.93 -13.62 -3.86
N LEU A 339 -7.23 -13.43 -3.55
CA LEU A 339 -8.24 -14.50 -3.62
C LEU A 339 -8.41 -15.03 -5.06
N LEU A 340 -8.47 -14.13 -6.05
CA LEU A 340 -8.56 -14.52 -7.47
C LEU A 340 -7.33 -15.34 -7.91
N LEU A 341 -6.13 -14.90 -7.56
CA LEU A 341 -4.90 -15.63 -7.88
C LEU A 341 -4.87 -17.00 -7.20
N SER A 342 -5.30 -17.07 -5.95
CA SER A 342 -5.40 -18.33 -5.21
C SER A 342 -6.36 -19.31 -5.87
N ALA A 343 -7.53 -18.84 -6.30
CA ALA A 343 -8.51 -19.66 -7.03
C ALA A 343 -7.98 -20.11 -8.40
N ALA A 344 -7.35 -19.20 -9.16
CA ALA A 344 -6.79 -19.51 -10.47
C ALA A 344 -5.70 -20.60 -10.39
N LYS A 345 -4.82 -20.52 -9.38
CA LYS A 345 -3.81 -21.56 -9.12
C LYS A 345 -4.43 -22.93 -8.80
N GLN A 346 -5.49 -22.95 -8.00
CA GLN A 346 -6.17 -24.20 -7.61
C GLN A 346 -6.88 -24.87 -8.78
N GLU A 347 -7.46 -24.07 -9.67
CA GLU A 347 -8.22 -24.55 -10.84
C GLU A 347 -7.35 -24.71 -12.09
N GLY A 348 -6.07 -24.31 -12.04
CA GLY A 348 -5.16 -24.37 -13.19
C GLY A 348 -5.45 -23.34 -14.28
N ILE A 349 -6.17 -22.27 -13.96
CA ILE A 349 -6.46 -21.17 -14.88
C ILE A 349 -5.22 -20.28 -15.03
N SER A 350 -4.81 -20.06 -16.27
CA SER A 350 -3.68 -19.18 -16.56
C SER A 350 -4.07 -17.71 -16.44
N TYR A 351 -3.24 -16.94 -15.74
CA TYR A 351 -3.42 -15.51 -15.56
C TYR A 351 -2.12 -14.76 -15.81
N ASP A 352 -2.31 -13.49 -16.18
CA ASP A 352 -1.29 -12.46 -16.22
C ASP A 352 -1.89 -11.15 -15.68
N ALA A 353 -1.09 -10.14 -15.40
CA ALA A 353 -1.52 -8.89 -14.81
C ALA A 353 -2.57 -8.17 -15.68
N HIS A 354 -2.47 -8.27 -17.01
CA HIS A 354 -3.44 -7.67 -17.93
C HIS A 354 -4.77 -8.45 -17.94
N ARG A 355 -4.74 -9.79 -17.86
CA ARG A 355 -5.93 -10.65 -17.70
C ARG A 355 -6.61 -10.38 -16.37
N ILE A 356 -5.85 -10.24 -15.28
CA ILE A 356 -6.40 -9.90 -13.97
C ILE A 356 -7.02 -8.51 -13.98
N LYS A 357 -6.34 -7.50 -14.53
CA LYS A 357 -6.92 -6.16 -14.69
C LYS A 357 -8.19 -6.19 -15.53
N HIS A 358 -8.21 -6.94 -16.62
CA HIS A 358 -9.39 -7.10 -17.46
C HIS A 358 -10.54 -7.73 -16.68
N ALA A 359 -10.27 -8.82 -15.96
CA ALA A 359 -11.26 -9.49 -15.13
C ALA A 359 -11.82 -8.59 -14.03
N VAL A 360 -10.94 -7.90 -13.29
CA VAL A 360 -11.35 -6.97 -12.22
C VAL A 360 -12.21 -5.83 -12.75
N THR A 361 -11.83 -5.23 -13.88
CA THR A 361 -12.58 -4.10 -14.46
C THR A 361 -13.89 -4.53 -15.09
N ARG A 362 -13.92 -5.65 -15.82
CA ARG A 362 -15.14 -6.13 -16.52
C ARG A 362 -16.11 -6.87 -15.60
N GLY A 363 -15.60 -7.48 -14.53
CA GLY A 363 -16.40 -8.12 -13.50
C GLY A 363 -16.94 -7.15 -12.45
N ALA A 364 -16.53 -5.87 -12.48
CA ALA A 364 -16.98 -4.86 -11.53
C ALA A 364 -18.49 -4.59 -11.65
N ARG A 365 -19.12 -4.26 -10.52
CA ARG A 365 -20.54 -3.95 -10.43
C ARG A 365 -20.79 -2.46 -10.59
N TRP A 366 -21.42 -2.08 -11.69
CA TRP A 366 -21.77 -0.69 -11.98
C TRP A 366 -22.71 -0.07 -10.93
N VAL A 367 -22.45 1.19 -10.56
CA VAL A 367 -23.29 1.98 -9.65
C VAL A 367 -23.98 3.13 -10.41
N PRO A 368 -25.28 3.04 -10.72
CA PRO A 368 -25.95 3.94 -11.68
C PRO A 368 -25.89 5.44 -11.37
N HIS A 369 -25.89 5.82 -10.09
CA HIS A 369 -25.90 7.24 -9.69
C HIS A 369 -24.49 7.86 -9.62
N LEU A 370 -23.43 7.04 -9.67
CA LEU A 370 -22.05 7.53 -9.69
C LEU A 370 -21.60 7.80 -11.14
N LYS A 371 -20.75 8.81 -11.34
CA LYS A 371 -20.24 9.15 -12.66
C LYS A 371 -19.01 8.29 -13.01
N PRO A 372 -18.80 7.91 -14.29
CA PRO A 372 -17.68 7.06 -14.70
C PRO A 372 -16.31 7.58 -14.24
N HIS A 373 -16.04 8.89 -14.35
CA HIS A 373 -14.77 9.51 -13.91
C HIS A 373 -14.51 9.42 -12.39
N LYS A 374 -15.48 8.94 -11.60
CA LYS A 374 -15.34 8.72 -10.15
C LYS A 374 -15.28 7.26 -9.77
N GLN A 375 -16.08 6.40 -10.43
CA GLN A 375 -16.19 4.98 -10.08
C GLN A 375 -15.38 4.04 -10.98
N GLY A 376 -14.86 4.53 -12.10
CA GLY A 376 -14.28 3.67 -13.13
C GLY A 376 -15.35 2.74 -13.68
N ASN A 377 -15.11 1.43 -13.62
CA ASN A 377 -16.06 0.39 -14.04
C ASN A 377 -17.05 -0.04 -12.93
N GLY A 378 -16.94 0.53 -11.72
CA GLY A 378 -17.83 0.23 -10.59
C GLY A 378 -17.13 -0.47 -9.43
N VAL A 379 -17.90 -1.08 -8.55
CA VAL A 379 -17.40 -1.75 -7.34
C VAL A 379 -16.75 -3.07 -7.68
N ILE A 380 -15.53 -3.30 -7.20
CA ILE A 380 -14.82 -4.57 -7.36
C ILE A 380 -15.69 -5.75 -6.90
N SER A 381 -15.67 -6.83 -7.66
CA SER A 381 -16.43 -8.05 -7.39
C SER A 381 -15.55 -9.27 -7.66
N VAL A 382 -15.21 -10.03 -6.62
CA VAL A 382 -14.42 -11.26 -6.75
C VAL A 382 -15.16 -12.27 -7.63
N ALA A 383 -16.47 -12.47 -7.39
CA ALA A 383 -17.27 -13.39 -8.19
C ALA A 383 -17.35 -12.97 -9.66
N GLY A 384 -17.58 -11.68 -9.92
CA GLY A 384 -17.64 -11.17 -11.29
C GLY A 384 -16.30 -11.28 -12.01
N ALA A 385 -15.20 -10.94 -11.34
CA ALA A 385 -13.86 -11.09 -11.92
C ALA A 385 -13.51 -12.57 -12.17
N TRP A 386 -13.93 -13.48 -11.28
CA TRP A 386 -13.75 -14.91 -11.47
C TRP A 386 -14.50 -15.45 -12.70
N ASP A 387 -15.73 -14.98 -12.93
CA ASP A 387 -16.48 -15.34 -14.13
C ASP A 387 -15.76 -14.89 -15.41
N ILE A 388 -15.24 -13.66 -15.44
CA ILE A 388 -14.44 -13.18 -16.59
C ILE A 388 -13.15 -13.99 -16.75
N LEU A 389 -12.47 -14.40 -15.67
CA LEU A 389 -11.26 -15.22 -15.80
C LEU A 389 -11.55 -16.59 -16.43
N LYS A 390 -12.67 -17.23 -16.09
CA LYS A 390 -13.10 -18.48 -16.73
C LYS A 390 -13.41 -18.26 -18.22
N GLU A 391 -14.12 -17.19 -18.56
CA GLU A 391 -14.39 -16.85 -19.97
C GLU A 391 -13.10 -16.65 -20.77
N LEU A 392 -12.11 -15.98 -20.17
CA LEU A 392 -10.79 -15.81 -20.79
C LEU A 392 -9.99 -17.12 -20.90
N ASP A 393 -10.23 -18.11 -20.03
CA ASP A 393 -9.61 -19.44 -20.09
C ASP A 393 -10.23 -20.31 -21.20
N GLU A 394 -11.54 -20.14 -21.44
CA GLU A 394 -12.29 -20.78 -22.52
C GLU A 394 -11.98 -20.22 -23.92
N GLY A 395 -11.00 -19.32 -24.04
CA GLY A 395 -10.54 -18.73 -25.30
C GLY A 395 -11.01 -17.29 -25.54
N GLY A 396 -11.54 -16.62 -24.52
CA GLY A 396 -11.84 -15.19 -24.59
C GLY A 396 -10.58 -14.32 -24.71
N ASP A 397 -10.68 -13.24 -25.49
CA ASP A 397 -9.59 -12.29 -25.71
C ASP A 397 -9.61 -11.13 -24.70
N VAL A 398 -8.42 -10.69 -24.27
CA VAL A 398 -8.27 -9.42 -23.55
C VAL A 398 -8.41 -8.26 -24.54
N VAL A 399 -9.56 -7.58 -24.49
CA VAL A 399 -9.82 -6.40 -25.32
C VAL A 399 -9.03 -5.20 -24.78
N SER A 400 -8.23 -4.58 -25.65
CA SER A 400 -7.60 -3.28 -25.42
C SER A 400 -8.14 -2.28 -26.45
N ILE A 401 -8.47 -1.07 -26.00
CA ILE A 401 -8.85 0.07 -26.83
C ILE A 401 -7.99 1.24 -26.39
N VAL A 402 -7.26 1.83 -27.33
CA VAL A 402 -6.47 3.05 -27.12
C VAL A 402 -7.14 4.17 -27.89
N GLY A 403 -7.43 5.26 -27.19
CA GLY A 403 -7.97 6.46 -27.82
C GLY A 403 -6.88 7.46 -28.18
N GLN A 404 -7.20 8.33 -29.14
CA GLN A 404 -6.45 9.53 -29.47
C GLN A 404 -7.48 10.63 -29.75
N ALA A 405 -7.47 11.66 -28.91
CA ALA A 405 -8.50 12.71 -28.90
C ALA A 405 -7.92 14.07 -28.46
N PRO A 406 -8.59 15.18 -28.82
CA PRO A 406 -8.18 16.51 -28.40
C PRO A 406 -8.21 16.70 -26.87
N VAL A 407 -7.19 17.37 -26.36
CA VAL A 407 -7.02 17.72 -24.96
C VAL A 407 -6.66 19.20 -24.83
N LYS A 408 -7.40 19.94 -24.01
CA LYS A 408 -7.18 21.38 -23.81
C LYS A 408 -7.27 21.78 -22.35
N HIS A 409 -6.13 22.14 -21.79
CA HIS A 409 -6.01 22.77 -20.48
C HIS A 409 -4.71 23.57 -20.40
N SER A 410 -4.48 24.30 -19.31
CA SER A 410 -3.30 25.17 -19.08
C SER A 410 -1.92 24.57 -19.40
N TYR A 411 -1.77 23.25 -19.39
CA TYR A 411 -0.51 22.54 -19.63
C TYR A 411 -0.58 21.53 -20.80
N SER A 412 -1.69 21.46 -21.54
CA SER A 412 -1.89 20.43 -22.58
C SER A 412 -0.87 20.51 -23.73
N HIS A 413 -0.28 21.69 -23.96
CA HIS A 413 0.80 21.89 -24.92
C HIS A 413 2.13 21.21 -24.55
N LEU A 414 2.26 20.72 -23.31
CA LEU A 414 3.42 19.98 -22.80
C LEU A 414 3.22 18.46 -22.80
N LEU A 415 2.03 17.97 -23.18
CA LEU A 415 1.77 16.54 -23.36
C LEU A 415 2.70 15.95 -24.43
N ALA A 416 2.86 14.63 -24.42
CA ALA A 416 3.70 13.91 -25.38
C ALA A 416 3.38 14.29 -26.84
N THR A 417 2.09 14.38 -27.17
CA THR A 417 1.59 15.06 -28.36
C THR A 417 0.87 16.32 -27.90
N PRO A 418 1.33 17.53 -28.26
CA PRO A 418 0.72 18.77 -27.78
C PRO A 418 -0.79 18.86 -28.07
N ASN A 419 -1.58 19.06 -27.01
CA ASN A 419 -3.05 19.17 -27.04
C ASN A 419 -3.80 17.91 -27.50
N GLU A 420 -3.19 16.74 -27.36
CA GLU A 420 -3.80 15.46 -27.71
C GLU A 420 -3.44 14.40 -26.66
N GLY A 421 -4.36 13.48 -26.43
CA GLY A 421 -4.18 12.40 -25.46
C GLY A 421 -5.16 11.25 -25.67
N GLU A 422 -5.29 10.39 -24.67
CA GLU A 422 -6.06 9.15 -24.76
C GLU A 422 -7.58 9.38 -24.86
N GLY A 423 -8.07 10.46 -24.27
CA GLY A 423 -9.50 10.78 -24.23
C GLY A 423 -9.77 12.26 -24.46
N LEU A 424 -10.99 12.57 -24.91
CA LEU A 424 -11.43 13.94 -25.09
C LEU A 424 -11.47 14.65 -23.73
N TYR A 425 -10.63 15.67 -23.55
CA TYR A 425 -10.61 16.43 -22.30
C TYR A 425 -10.26 17.89 -22.55
N GLU A 426 -11.27 18.71 -22.80
CA GLU A 426 -11.15 20.14 -23.03
C GLU A 426 -11.85 20.91 -21.91
N ARG A 427 -11.06 21.53 -21.03
CA ARG A 427 -11.55 22.35 -19.92
C ARG A 427 -11.50 23.84 -20.22
N ASP A 428 -10.58 24.24 -21.09
CA ASP A 428 -10.34 25.62 -21.46
C ASP A 428 -10.67 25.81 -22.95
N GLY A 429 -10.88 27.04 -23.38
CA GLY A 429 -11.09 27.38 -24.80
C GLY A 429 -12.51 27.18 -25.32
N TRP A 430 -13.49 27.12 -24.42
CA TRP A 430 -14.91 27.03 -24.73
C TRP A 430 -15.67 28.16 -24.03
N ASP A 431 -16.56 28.83 -24.78
CA ASP A 431 -17.56 29.75 -24.25
C ASP A 431 -18.95 29.08 -24.24
N VAL A 432 -19.85 29.56 -23.37
CA VAL A 432 -21.21 29.01 -23.27
C VAL A 432 -21.97 29.23 -24.59
N GLY A 433 -22.39 28.13 -25.23
CA GLY A 433 -23.12 28.14 -26.49
C GLY A 433 -22.28 27.75 -27.71
N ASP A 434 -20.98 27.56 -27.53
CA ASP A 434 -20.10 27.03 -28.57
C ASP A 434 -20.46 25.59 -28.93
N SER A 435 -20.24 25.25 -30.20
CA SER A 435 -20.44 23.91 -30.74
C SER A 435 -19.35 23.65 -31.77
N GLU A 436 -18.61 22.57 -31.62
CA GLU A 436 -17.59 22.14 -32.58
C GLU A 436 -17.58 20.62 -32.73
N GLU A 437 -17.13 20.15 -33.89
CA GLU A 437 -16.89 18.72 -34.13
C GLU A 437 -15.47 18.34 -33.69
N ARG A 438 -15.32 17.11 -33.19
CA ARG A 438 -14.04 16.54 -32.76
C ARG A 438 -13.86 15.19 -33.42
N THR A 439 -12.66 14.94 -33.95
CA THR A 439 -12.28 13.60 -34.39
C THR A 439 -11.64 12.86 -33.22
N ILE A 440 -12.17 11.69 -32.90
CA ILE A 440 -11.61 10.77 -31.90
C ILE A 440 -11.22 9.50 -32.64
N THR A 441 -9.96 9.12 -32.55
CA THR A 441 -9.46 7.87 -33.12
C THR A 441 -9.44 6.82 -32.03
N LEU A 442 -10.06 5.67 -32.27
CA LEU A 442 -9.99 4.51 -31.38
C LEU A 442 -9.26 3.39 -32.11
N THR A 443 -8.30 2.76 -31.44
CA THR A 443 -7.58 1.60 -31.97
C THR A 443 -7.78 0.42 -31.02
N SER A 444 -8.21 -0.73 -31.54
CA SER A 444 -8.31 -1.97 -30.75
C SER A 444 -7.36 -3.03 -31.25
N ASN A 445 -6.85 -3.86 -30.34
CA ASN A 445 -6.07 -5.05 -30.68
C ASN A 445 -6.89 -6.14 -31.40
N LEU A 446 -8.22 -6.11 -31.30
CA LEU A 446 -9.11 -7.10 -31.92
C LEU A 446 -9.75 -6.61 -33.23
N TRP A 447 -9.68 -5.32 -33.53
CA TRP A 447 -10.18 -4.83 -34.81
C TRP A 447 -9.20 -5.22 -35.92
N PRO A 448 -9.69 -5.75 -37.06
CA PRO A 448 -8.83 -5.96 -38.21
C PRO A 448 -8.16 -4.63 -38.56
N LYS A 449 -6.91 -4.66 -39.04
CA LYS A 449 -6.27 -3.52 -39.69
C LYS A 449 -6.97 -3.24 -41.03
N CYS A 450 -8.25 -2.86 -40.99
CA CYS A 450 -9.00 -2.43 -42.14
C CYS A 450 -8.74 -0.94 -42.37
N SER A 451 -8.61 -0.57 -43.64
CA SER A 451 -8.34 0.77 -44.17
C SER A 451 -9.51 1.75 -44.08
N ASP A 452 -10.62 1.35 -43.47
CA ASP A 452 -11.89 2.06 -43.59
C ASP A 452 -12.30 2.59 -42.22
N ASP A 453 -12.34 3.92 -42.10
CA ASP A 453 -12.78 4.64 -40.91
C ASP A 453 -14.24 4.27 -40.60
N VAL A 454 -14.49 3.57 -39.50
CA VAL A 454 -15.84 3.30 -39.01
C VAL A 454 -16.32 4.50 -38.20
N LEU A 455 -17.02 5.42 -38.85
CA LEU A 455 -17.74 6.51 -38.18
C LEU A 455 -18.87 5.93 -37.32
N ARG A 456 -18.79 6.11 -36.00
CA ARG A 456 -19.90 5.90 -35.08
C ARG A 456 -20.31 7.25 -34.49
N GLU A 457 -21.54 7.68 -34.74
CA GLU A 457 -22.13 8.79 -34.00
C GLU A 457 -22.38 8.35 -32.56
N LEU A 458 -21.68 8.99 -31.62
CA LEU A 458 -21.98 8.90 -30.19
C LEU A 458 -22.91 10.07 -29.85
N GLY A 459 -24.21 9.79 -29.76
CA GLY A 459 -25.18 10.73 -29.20
C GLY A 459 -25.10 10.73 -27.69
N TRP A 460 -25.12 11.91 -27.07
CA TRP A 460 -25.29 12.08 -25.64
C TRP A 460 -26.71 12.67 -25.43
N GLU A 461 -27.61 11.93 -24.78
CA GLU A 461 -28.92 12.45 -24.32
C GLU A 461 -28.80 13.26 -23.03
#